data_AF-A0A959V6F5-F1
#
_entry.id   AF-A0A959V6F5-F1
#
_cell.length_a   1.000
_cell.length_b   1.000
_cell.length_c   1.000
_cell.angle_alpha   90.00
_cell.angle_beta   90.00
_cell.angle_gamma   90.00
#
_symmetry.space_group_name_H-M   'P 1'
#
loop_
_entity.id
_entity.type
_entity.pdbx_description
1 polymer ?
#
loop_
_entity_poly.entity_id
_entity_poly.type
_entity_poly.pdbx_seq_one_letter_code
_entity_poly.pdbx_strand_id
1 'polypeptide(L)'
;LDLFVGGRNVPGAYPQAPRSMLLRNDGQGRFTDATLEWAPDLEKVGMVTGAAFADIDGDRDPDLLLCGEWMPIRMFLNDRGALTDASQRFDTDLVGWWRSLAVADLDGDGDLDVVTGNIGLNNKFHPSKEKPLEIYMDDLDGTGTSDIVLAKHGSNGICVPVRGRECSSEQMPFIKERFSTYEDFSKADLNTLYGEENLARALHYSA
;
A
#
# COMPACT_ATOMS: atom_id res chain seq x y z
N LEU A 1 -23.10 -8.05 9.19
CA LEU A 1 -22.31 -7.28 8.22
C LEU A 1 -22.68 -7.74 6.81
N ASP A 2 -22.97 -6.82 5.88
CA ASP A 2 -23.49 -7.23 4.56
C ASP A 2 -22.45 -7.26 3.45
N LEU A 3 -21.75 -6.15 3.18
CA LEU A 3 -20.76 -6.11 2.11
C LEU A 3 -19.65 -5.09 2.37
N PHE A 4 -18.41 -5.57 2.36
CA PHE A 4 -17.22 -4.74 2.27
C PHE A 4 -16.71 -4.72 0.81
N VAL A 5 -16.37 -3.54 0.31
CA VAL A 5 -15.77 -3.35 -1.01
C VAL A 5 -14.40 -2.70 -0.83
N GLY A 6 -13.35 -3.49 -0.97
CA GLY A 6 -11.97 -3.03 -0.91
C GLY A 6 -11.57 -2.26 -2.18
N GLY A 7 -11.13 -1.02 -2.00
CA GLY A 7 -10.57 -0.24 -3.09
C GLY A 7 -9.12 -0.64 -3.35
N ARG A 8 -8.79 -1.02 -4.58
CA ARG A 8 -7.42 -1.42 -4.95
C ARG A 8 -6.60 -0.33 -5.63
N ASN A 9 -7.08 0.25 -6.74
CA ASN A 9 -6.32 1.22 -7.52
C ASN A 9 -7.23 2.33 -8.07
N VAL A 10 -6.69 3.56 -8.17
CA VAL A 10 -7.26 4.64 -8.99
C VAL A 10 -6.64 4.57 -10.40
N PRO A 11 -7.43 4.39 -11.47
CA PRO A 11 -6.89 4.36 -12.83
C PRO A 11 -6.07 5.61 -13.16
N GLY A 12 -4.83 5.42 -13.62
CA GLY A 12 -3.94 6.51 -13.99
C GLY A 12 -3.26 7.24 -12.82
N ALA A 13 -3.50 6.83 -11.57
CA ALA A 13 -2.98 7.52 -10.39
C ALA A 13 -2.35 6.57 -9.36
N TYR A 14 -1.75 5.44 -9.77
CA TYR A 14 -0.99 4.59 -8.84
C TYR A 14 0.20 5.38 -8.25
N PRO A 15 0.51 5.28 -6.94
CA PRO A 15 -0.04 4.39 -5.92
C PRO A 15 -1.16 5.00 -5.06
N GLN A 16 -1.93 5.97 -5.56
CA GLN A 16 -3.00 6.59 -4.78
C GLN A 16 -3.99 5.54 -4.26
N ALA A 17 -4.11 5.45 -2.94
CA ALA A 17 -5.09 4.59 -2.28
C ALA A 17 -6.51 5.08 -2.62
N PRO A 18 -7.35 4.25 -3.27
CA PRO A 18 -8.74 4.58 -3.53
C PRO A 18 -9.57 4.46 -2.24
N ARG A 19 -10.82 4.92 -2.34
CA ARG A 19 -11.81 4.72 -1.28
C ARG A 19 -12.20 3.25 -1.15
N SER A 20 -12.23 2.73 0.08
CA SER A 20 -12.92 1.47 0.41
C SER A 20 -14.29 1.77 1.03
N MET A 21 -15.22 0.82 0.93
CA MET A 21 -16.61 1.04 1.34
C MET A 21 -17.15 -0.09 2.21
N LEU A 22 -17.97 0.29 3.20
CA LEU A 22 -18.83 -0.60 3.94
C LEU A 22 -20.29 -0.29 3.61
N LEU A 23 -20.98 -1.30 3.07
CA LEU A 23 -22.34 -1.16 2.57
C LEU A 23 -23.31 -1.93 3.47
N ARG A 24 -24.34 -1.22 3.96
CA ARG A 24 -25.44 -1.79 4.74
C ARG A 24 -26.59 -2.18 3.83
N ASN A 25 -27.03 -3.43 3.90
CA ASN A 25 -28.20 -3.95 3.19
C ASN A 25 -29.47 -3.71 4.03
N ASP A 26 -30.55 -3.28 3.38
CA ASP A 26 -31.87 -3.12 4.00
C ASP A 26 -32.68 -4.44 4.09
N GLY A 27 -32.06 -5.57 3.69
CA GLY A 27 -32.70 -6.88 3.60
C GLY A 27 -33.56 -7.09 2.35
N GLN A 28 -33.72 -6.05 1.52
CA GLN A 28 -34.40 -6.09 0.22
C GLN A 28 -33.41 -6.00 -0.95
N GLY A 29 -32.11 -6.05 -0.66
CA GLY A 29 -31.03 -5.93 -1.65
C GLY A 29 -30.69 -4.48 -2.00
N ARG A 30 -31.15 -3.49 -1.24
CA ARG A 30 -30.67 -2.12 -1.38
C ARG A 30 -29.51 -1.89 -0.42
N PHE A 31 -28.41 -1.40 -0.97
CA PHE A 31 -27.19 -1.10 -0.23
C PHE A 31 -27.05 0.40 -0.02
N THR A 32 -26.81 0.81 1.21
CA THR A 32 -26.48 2.20 1.58
C THR A 32 -25.05 2.24 2.08
N ASP A 33 -24.29 3.25 1.64
CA ASP A 33 -22.94 3.48 2.13
C ASP A 33 -22.97 3.94 3.59
N ALA A 34 -22.43 3.10 4.48
CA ALA A 34 -22.33 3.34 5.91
C ALA A 34 -20.87 3.54 6.37
N THR A 35 -19.93 3.69 5.44
CA THR A 35 -18.49 3.68 5.71
C THR A 35 -18.11 4.70 6.78
N LEU A 36 -18.52 5.96 6.61
CA LEU A 36 -18.15 7.03 7.57
C LEU A 36 -18.90 6.93 8.90
N GLU A 37 -20.06 6.28 8.92
CA GLU A 37 -20.87 6.07 10.13
C GLU A 37 -20.28 4.94 10.98
N TRP A 38 -19.84 3.85 10.34
CA TRP A 38 -19.48 2.60 11.01
C TRP A 38 -17.97 2.36 11.08
N ALA A 39 -17.20 2.93 10.16
CA ALA A 39 -15.78 2.61 9.98
C ALA A 39 -15.03 3.77 9.29
N PRO A 40 -14.95 4.97 9.87
CA PRO A 40 -14.35 6.12 9.20
C PRO A 40 -12.90 5.88 8.76
N ASP A 41 -12.13 5.12 9.56
CA ASP A 41 -10.74 4.75 9.26
C ASP A 41 -10.60 3.78 8.07
N LEU A 42 -11.71 3.15 7.67
CA LEU A 42 -11.75 2.24 6.53
C LEU A 42 -11.78 2.98 5.19
N GLU A 43 -12.25 4.23 5.17
CA GLU A 43 -12.45 4.99 3.92
C GLU A 43 -11.16 5.06 3.10
N LYS A 44 -10.01 5.29 3.75
CA LYS A 44 -8.68 5.37 3.14
C LYS A 44 -7.72 4.36 3.75
N VAL A 45 -8.18 3.12 3.89
CA VAL A 45 -7.41 2.04 4.54
C VAL A 45 -6.15 1.62 3.78
N GLY A 46 -6.09 1.86 2.47
CA GLY A 46 -4.95 1.53 1.60
C GLY A 46 -5.40 0.89 0.29
N MET A 47 -4.45 0.28 -0.44
CA MET A 47 -4.71 -0.42 -1.71
C MET A 47 -5.03 -1.90 -1.45
N VAL A 48 -6.28 -2.20 -1.16
CA VAL A 48 -6.72 -3.53 -0.68
C VAL A 48 -6.60 -4.58 -1.78
N THR A 49 -5.95 -5.70 -1.46
CA THR A 49 -5.83 -6.90 -2.33
C THR A 49 -6.49 -8.13 -1.75
N GLY A 50 -6.68 -8.17 -0.43
CA GLY A 50 -7.36 -9.25 0.28
C GLY A 50 -8.15 -8.75 1.49
N ALA A 51 -9.24 -9.45 1.78
CA ALA A 51 -10.09 -9.21 2.95
C ALA A 51 -10.62 -10.55 3.48
N ALA A 52 -10.75 -10.68 4.79
CA ALA A 52 -11.47 -11.78 5.42
C ALA A 52 -12.26 -11.27 6.62
N PHE A 53 -13.37 -11.97 6.89
CA PHE A 53 -14.13 -11.80 8.11
C PHE A 53 -13.93 -13.02 9.00
N ALA A 54 -13.59 -12.79 10.26
CA ALA A 54 -13.36 -13.83 11.26
C ALA A 54 -13.56 -13.26 12.67
N ASP A 55 -14.07 -14.07 13.59
CA ASP A 55 -14.22 -13.72 15.00
C ASP A 55 -12.85 -13.87 15.69
N ILE A 56 -12.01 -12.83 15.61
CA ILE A 56 -10.61 -12.87 16.05
C ILE A 56 -10.52 -12.67 17.57
N ASP A 57 -11.46 -11.92 18.17
CA ASP A 57 -11.46 -11.67 19.61
C ASP A 57 -12.43 -12.55 20.42
N GLY A 58 -13.18 -13.44 19.75
CA GLY A 58 -13.98 -14.50 20.36
C GLY A 58 -15.33 -14.03 20.91
N ASP A 59 -15.80 -12.85 20.50
CA ASP A 59 -17.05 -12.25 20.97
C ASP A 59 -18.29 -12.69 20.15
N ARG A 60 -18.08 -13.51 19.11
CA ARG A 60 -19.07 -14.06 18.17
C ARG A 60 -19.60 -13.08 17.14
N ASP A 61 -18.93 -11.95 16.97
CA ASP A 61 -19.16 -11.07 15.84
C ASP A 61 -17.90 -11.05 14.92
N PRO A 62 -18.06 -11.13 13.57
CA PRO A 62 -16.88 -11.21 12.72
C PRO A 62 -16.16 -9.86 12.54
N ASP A 63 -14.88 -9.85 12.88
CA ASP A 63 -13.92 -8.77 12.65
C ASP A 63 -13.43 -8.74 11.21
N LEU A 64 -12.93 -7.58 10.77
CA LEU A 64 -12.39 -7.39 9.41
C LEU A 64 -10.87 -7.39 9.40
N LEU A 65 -10.29 -8.34 8.66
CA LEU A 65 -8.86 -8.39 8.36
C LEU A 65 -8.60 -8.00 6.90
N LEU A 66 -7.60 -7.14 6.68
CA LEU A 66 -7.25 -6.62 5.35
C LEU A 66 -5.76 -6.71 5.09
N CYS A 67 -5.42 -6.96 3.82
CA CYS A 67 -4.08 -6.81 3.31
C CYS A 67 -4.10 -6.06 1.97
N GLY A 68 -2.98 -5.46 1.62
CA GLY A 68 -2.88 -4.64 0.43
C GLY A 68 -1.45 -4.31 0.00
N GLU A 69 -1.34 -3.53 -1.07
CA GLU A 69 -0.06 -3.04 -1.56
C GLU A 69 0.35 -1.79 -0.76
N TRP A 70 1.64 -1.69 -0.41
CA TRP A 70 2.23 -0.54 0.27
C TRP A 70 1.60 -0.19 1.63
N MET A 71 1.10 -1.19 2.33
CA MET A 71 0.46 -1.01 3.63
C MET A 71 0.79 -2.17 4.58
N PRO A 72 0.66 -2.00 5.90
CA PRO A 72 0.68 -3.11 6.84
C PRO A 72 -0.59 -3.96 6.70
N ILE A 73 -0.60 -5.12 7.37
CA ILE A 73 -1.84 -5.87 7.60
C ILE A 73 -2.71 -5.04 8.55
N ARG A 74 -4.01 -4.98 8.27
CA ARG A 74 -4.96 -4.19 9.07
C ARG A 74 -5.99 -5.11 9.70
N MET A 75 -6.40 -4.77 10.91
CA MET A 75 -7.49 -5.43 11.63
C MET A 75 -8.46 -4.37 12.14
N PHE A 76 -9.75 -4.63 11.97
CA PHE A 76 -10.81 -3.83 12.55
C PHE A 76 -11.71 -4.73 13.36
N LEU A 77 -11.81 -4.44 14.65
CA LEU A 77 -12.73 -5.16 15.51
C LEU A 77 -14.14 -4.67 15.29
N ASN A 78 -15.07 -5.59 15.23
CA ASN A 78 -16.46 -5.28 15.10
C ASN A 78 -17.11 -5.23 16.50
N ASP A 79 -17.88 -4.18 16.76
CA ASP A 79 -18.82 -4.15 17.89
C ASP A 79 -20.20 -3.87 17.31
N ARG A 80 -20.94 -4.94 17.01
CA ARG A 80 -22.32 -4.89 16.52
C ARG A 80 -22.52 -3.99 15.29
N GLY A 81 -21.55 -3.99 14.38
CA GLY A 81 -21.55 -3.28 13.10
C GLY A 81 -20.63 -2.07 13.05
N ALA A 82 -20.12 -1.59 14.18
CA ALA A 82 -19.10 -0.54 14.23
C ALA A 82 -17.71 -1.16 14.19
N LEU A 83 -16.91 -0.83 13.17
CA LEU A 83 -15.56 -1.34 12.98
C LEU A 83 -14.53 -0.32 13.48
N THR A 84 -13.70 -0.74 14.43
CA THR A 84 -12.64 0.09 15.02
C THR A 84 -11.26 -0.48 14.70
N ASP A 85 -10.33 0.35 14.24
CA ASP A 85 -8.97 -0.09 13.93
C ASP A 85 -8.26 -0.64 15.18
N ALA A 86 -7.88 -1.91 15.11
CA ALA A 86 -7.12 -2.63 16.12
C ALA A 86 -5.83 -3.23 15.54
N SER A 87 -5.33 -2.69 14.43
CA SER A 87 -4.15 -3.19 13.72
C SER A 87 -2.90 -3.26 14.60
N GLN A 88 -2.83 -2.44 15.65
CA GLN A 88 -1.75 -2.44 16.65
C GLN A 88 -1.68 -3.74 17.47
N ARG A 89 -2.71 -4.60 17.44
CA ARG A 89 -2.65 -5.93 18.06
C ARG A 89 -1.72 -6.88 17.30
N PHE A 90 -1.45 -6.62 16.02
CA PHE A 90 -0.35 -7.28 15.34
C PHE A 90 0.96 -6.68 15.86
N ASP A 91 1.80 -7.51 16.48
CA ASP A 91 3.15 -7.11 16.92
C ASP A 91 4.13 -7.10 15.73
N THR A 92 3.81 -6.30 14.71
CA THR A 92 4.66 -6.13 13.53
C THR A 92 4.47 -4.77 12.88
N ASP A 93 5.59 -4.21 12.44
CA ASP A 93 5.73 -2.98 11.66
C ASP A 93 5.90 -3.27 10.14
N LEU A 94 5.70 -4.53 9.71
CA LEU A 94 5.94 -4.92 8.34
C LEU A 94 4.93 -4.26 7.38
N VAL A 95 5.47 -3.48 6.45
CA VAL A 95 4.78 -2.99 5.26
C VAL A 95 5.18 -3.88 4.09
N GLY A 96 4.28 -4.09 3.12
CA GLY A 96 4.56 -5.03 2.05
C GLY A 96 3.66 -4.86 0.84
N TRP A 97 3.93 -5.68 -0.17
CA TRP A 97 3.03 -5.87 -1.31
C TRP A 97 2.22 -7.14 -1.09
N TRP A 98 1.35 -7.08 -0.09
CA TRP A 98 0.51 -8.21 0.28
C TRP A 98 -0.52 -8.48 -0.82
N ARG A 99 -0.79 -9.77 -1.09
CA ARG A 99 -1.62 -10.24 -2.19
C ARG A 99 -2.79 -11.10 -1.75
N SER A 100 -2.69 -11.71 -0.58
CA SER A 100 -3.70 -12.61 -0.04
C SER A 100 -3.61 -12.67 1.46
N LEU A 101 -4.71 -13.03 2.09
CA LEU A 101 -4.78 -13.36 3.50
C LEU A 101 -5.75 -14.52 3.72
N ALA A 102 -5.47 -15.35 4.72
CA ALA A 102 -6.32 -16.44 5.16
C ALA A 102 -6.28 -16.50 6.68
N VAL A 103 -7.38 -16.97 7.29
CA VAL A 103 -7.55 -17.02 8.73
C VAL A 103 -8.01 -18.41 9.12
N ALA A 104 -7.32 -19.03 10.07
CA ALA A 104 -7.65 -20.36 10.62
C ALA A 104 -6.88 -20.59 11.92
N ASP A 105 -7.42 -21.42 12.81
CA ASP A 105 -6.68 -22.01 13.94
C ASP A 105 -5.73 -23.09 13.39
N LEU A 106 -4.43 -22.78 13.26
CA LEU A 106 -3.45 -23.67 12.64
C LEU A 106 -2.73 -24.57 13.64
N ASP A 107 -2.60 -24.13 14.89
CA ASP A 107 -1.90 -24.89 15.93
C ASP A 107 -2.84 -25.62 16.90
N GLY A 108 -4.15 -25.34 16.83
CA GLY A 108 -5.21 -26.02 17.56
C GLY A 108 -5.40 -25.50 18.99
N ASP A 109 -4.93 -24.31 19.32
CA ASP A 109 -5.07 -23.72 20.66
C ASP A 109 -6.42 -22.99 20.87
N GLY A 110 -7.17 -22.80 19.79
CA GLY A 110 -8.51 -22.20 19.78
C GLY A 110 -8.53 -20.70 19.51
N ASP A 111 -7.38 -20.04 19.34
CA ASP A 111 -7.31 -18.72 18.72
C ASP A 111 -7.12 -18.84 17.18
N LEU A 112 -7.35 -17.74 16.47
CA LEU A 112 -7.29 -17.72 15.01
C LEU A 112 -5.96 -17.12 14.53
N ASP A 113 -5.20 -17.89 13.78
CA ASP A 113 -4.01 -17.42 13.10
C ASP A 113 -4.33 -16.67 11.80
N VAL A 114 -3.50 -15.67 11.48
CA VAL A 114 -3.58 -14.92 10.23
C VAL A 114 -2.36 -15.23 9.35
N VAL A 115 -2.60 -15.89 8.22
CA VAL A 115 -1.57 -16.17 7.20
C VAL A 115 -1.68 -15.18 6.07
N THR A 116 -0.57 -14.51 5.74
CA THR A 116 -0.54 -13.49 4.67
C THR A 116 0.47 -13.85 3.59
N GLY A 117 0.11 -13.56 2.34
CA GLY A 117 0.97 -13.78 1.18
C GLY A 117 1.53 -12.46 0.68
N ASN A 118 2.85 -12.32 0.64
CA ASN A 118 3.56 -11.19 0.03
C ASN A 118 4.08 -11.59 -1.37
N ILE A 119 4.60 -10.65 -2.16
CA ILE A 119 5.22 -10.91 -3.48
C ILE A 119 6.38 -11.93 -3.43
N GLY A 120 6.90 -12.20 -2.22
CA GLY A 120 7.91 -13.21 -1.95
C GLY A 120 9.31 -12.78 -2.35
N LEU A 121 10.31 -13.58 -2.01
CA LEU A 121 11.73 -13.27 -2.26
C LEU A 121 12.16 -13.47 -3.71
N ASN A 122 11.35 -14.16 -4.52
CA ASN A 122 11.60 -14.36 -5.95
C ASN A 122 11.15 -13.12 -6.77
N ASN A 123 11.63 -11.94 -6.37
CA ASN A 123 11.40 -10.69 -7.06
C ASN A 123 12.73 -10.02 -7.38
N LYS A 124 12.77 -9.19 -8.43
CA LYS A 124 14.01 -8.55 -8.92
C LYS A 124 14.67 -7.63 -7.89
N PHE A 125 13.90 -7.10 -6.94
CA PHE A 125 14.31 -6.03 -6.04
C PHE A 125 14.90 -6.53 -4.73
N HIS A 126 14.44 -7.69 -4.24
CA HIS A 126 14.82 -8.29 -2.96
C HIS A 126 14.74 -7.27 -1.78
N PRO A 127 13.57 -6.64 -1.55
CA PRO A 127 13.41 -5.67 -0.48
C PRO A 127 13.61 -6.31 0.89
N SER A 128 14.14 -5.53 1.82
CA SER A 128 14.24 -5.85 3.24
C SER A 128 13.97 -4.60 4.07
N LYS A 129 13.82 -4.73 5.39
CA LYS A 129 13.66 -3.57 6.28
C LYS A 129 14.79 -2.54 6.14
N GLU A 130 16.01 -2.99 5.88
CA GLU A 130 17.19 -2.14 5.70
C GLU A 130 17.30 -1.55 4.28
N LYS A 131 16.62 -2.17 3.30
CA LYS A 131 16.63 -1.79 1.88
C LYS A 131 15.22 -1.92 1.30
N PRO A 132 14.29 -1.06 1.73
CA PRO A 132 12.92 -1.12 1.22
C PRO A 132 12.88 -0.72 -0.26
N LEU A 133 11.77 -1.07 -0.90
CA LEU A 133 11.32 -0.40 -2.09
C LEU A 133 10.61 0.89 -1.70
N GLU A 134 10.80 1.92 -2.51
CA GLU A 134 10.20 3.23 -2.31
C GLU A 134 9.38 3.57 -3.55
N ILE A 135 8.22 4.20 -3.38
CA ILE A 135 7.46 4.75 -4.51
C ILE A 135 7.02 6.18 -4.22
N TYR A 136 7.25 7.05 -5.20
CA TYR A 136 6.87 8.45 -5.15
C TYR A 136 5.89 8.74 -6.28
N MET A 137 4.88 9.55 -6.00
CA MET A 137 3.97 10.07 -7.01
C MET A 137 3.65 11.54 -6.80
N ASP A 138 3.92 12.34 -7.83
CA ASP A 138 3.63 13.77 -7.90
C ASP A 138 3.82 14.28 -9.34
N ASP A 139 3.42 15.51 -9.64
CA ASP A 139 3.82 16.22 -10.85
C ASP A 139 5.27 16.74 -10.70
N LEU A 140 6.25 15.92 -11.08
CA LEU A 140 7.67 16.19 -10.83
C LEU A 140 8.28 17.13 -11.88
N ASP A 141 7.70 17.17 -13.08
CA ASP A 141 8.14 18.03 -14.19
C ASP A 141 7.22 19.22 -14.48
N GLY A 142 6.09 19.34 -13.79
CA GLY A 142 5.16 20.48 -13.90
C GLY A 142 4.26 20.40 -15.13
N THR A 143 4.02 19.20 -15.66
CA THR A 143 3.16 18.97 -16.83
C THR A 143 1.68 18.94 -16.50
N GLY A 144 1.30 18.92 -15.22
CA GLY A 144 -0.07 18.74 -14.74
C GLY A 144 -0.51 17.27 -14.74
N THR A 145 0.40 16.33 -14.98
CA THR A 145 0.16 14.89 -14.87
C THR A 145 1.05 14.28 -13.79
N SER A 146 0.57 13.23 -13.13
CA SER A 146 1.35 12.55 -12.09
C SER A 146 2.44 11.68 -12.69
N ASP A 147 3.66 11.89 -12.23
CA ASP A 147 4.81 11.02 -12.42
C ASP A 147 4.90 9.98 -11.31
N ILE A 148 5.51 8.83 -11.63
CA ILE A 148 5.71 7.74 -10.67
C ILE A 148 7.18 7.34 -10.70
N VAL A 149 7.82 7.42 -9.55
CA VAL A 149 9.21 6.99 -9.37
C VAL A 149 9.23 5.82 -8.40
N LEU A 150 9.43 4.61 -8.92
CA LEU A 150 9.80 3.45 -8.11
C LEU A 150 11.31 3.46 -7.89
N ALA A 151 11.75 3.38 -6.64
CA ALA A 151 13.14 3.47 -6.22
C ALA A 151 13.52 2.32 -5.29
N LYS A 152 14.83 2.09 -5.17
CA LYS A 152 15.43 1.05 -4.34
C LYS A 152 16.77 1.50 -3.78
N HIS A 153 17.19 0.87 -2.69
CA HIS A 153 18.51 1.12 -2.10
C HIS A 153 19.58 0.23 -2.73
N GLY A 154 20.64 0.87 -3.23
CA GLY A 154 21.83 0.20 -3.76
C GLY A 154 22.64 -0.54 -2.68
N SER A 155 23.68 -1.26 -3.09
CA SER A 155 24.62 -1.90 -2.16
C SER A 155 25.36 -0.88 -1.28
N ASN A 156 25.54 0.35 -1.77
CA ASN A 156 26.12 1.49 -1.06
C ASN A 156 25.10 2.26 -0.18
N GLY A 157 23.85 1.79 -0.08
CA GLY A 157 22.78 2.44 0.70
C GLY A 157 22.09 3.61 -0.01
N ILE A 158 22.60 4.06 -1.16
CA ILE A 158 22.03 5.18 -1.92
C ILE A 158 20.71 4.75 -2.55
N CYS A 159 19.66 5.55 -2.35
CA CYS A 159 18.37 5.35 -3.00
C CYS A 159 18.40 5.87 -4.43
N VAL A 160 18.10 4.99 -5.39
CA VAL A 160 18.18 5.24 -6.83
C VAL A 160 16.90 4.76 -7.51
N PRO A 161 16.52 5.33 -8.67
CA PRO A 161 15.35 4.84 -9.39
C PRO A 161 15.58 3.41 -9.88
N VAL A 162 14.52 2.61 -9.88
CA VAL A 162 14.51 1.27 -10.48
C VAL A 162 14.65 1.36 -12.00
N ARG A 163 14.09 2.41 -12.60
CA ARG A 163 14.18 2.68 -14.04
C ARG A 163 15.51 3.36 -14.34
N GLY A 164 16.14 2.94 -15.44
CA GLY A 164 17.36 3.56 -15.93
C GLY A 164 17.11 4.94 -16.55
N ARG A 165 18.20 5.60 -16.92
CA ARG A 165 18.18 6.96 -17.50
C ARG A 165 17.21 7.11 -18.67
N GLU A 166 17.20 6.15 -19.60
CA GLU A 166 16.37 6.18 -20.81
C GLU A 166 14.89 6.32 -20.48
N CYS A 167 14.29 5.32 -19.82
CA CYS A 167 12.87 5.37 -19.42
C CYS A 167 12.56 6.56 -18.53
N SER A 168 13.46 6.92 -17.61
CA SER A 168 13.23 8.07 -16.72
C SER A 168 13.15 9.37 -17.53
N SER A 169 14.03 9.53 -18.53
CA SER A 169 14.03 10.71 -19.39
C SER A 169 12.94 10.74 -20.46
N GLU A 170 12.39 9.58 -20.85
CA GLU A 170 11.19 9.51 -21.71
C GLU A 170 9.96 10.01 -20.97
N GLN A 171 9.87 9.72 -19.67
CA GLN A 171 8.81 10.22 -18.81
C GLN A 171 9.04 11.68 -18.43
N MET A 172 10.25 12.03 -17.99
CA MET A 172 10.63 13.35 -17.50
C MET A 172 11.84 13.90 -18.27
N PRO A 173 11.63 14.65 -19.38
CA PRO A 173 12.70 15.08 -20.29
C PRO A 173 13.83 15.88 -19.64
N PHE A 174 13.56 16.61 -18.55
CA PHE A 174 14.57 17.41 -17.82
C PHE A 174 15.75 16.56 -17.31
N ILE A 175 15.57 15.25 -17.13
CA ILE A 175 16.64 14.32 -16.74
C ILE A 175 17.72 14.25 -17.81
N LYS A 176 17.35 14.28 -19.10
CA LYS A 176 18.31 14.24 -20.21
C LYS A 176 19.16 15.51 -20.27
N GLU A 177 18.58 16.64 -19.88
CA GLU A 177 19.24 17.94 -19.84
C GLU A 177 20.22 18.05 -18.66
N ARG A 178 19.83 17.56 -17.47
CA ARG A 178 20.69 17.54 -16.27
C ARG A 178 21.78 16.47 -16.29
N PHE A 179 21.47 15.30 -16.83
CA PHE A 179 22.39 14.14 -16.85
C PHE A 179 22.59 13.71 -18.30
N SER A 180 23.61 14.26 -18.96
CA SER A 180 23.85 14.01 -20.39
C SER A 180 24.36 12.59 -20.69
N THR A 181 25.02 11.95 -19.71
CA THR A 181 25.56 10.59 -19.84
C THR A 181 24.88 9.59 -18.89
N TYR A 182 24.96 8.30 -19.22
CA TYR A 182 24.54 7.22 -18.32
C TYR A 182 25.42 7.14 -17.06
N GLU A 183 26.70 7.53 -17.17
CA GLU A 183 27.63 7.53 -16.06
C GLU A 183 27.21 8.56 -15.00
N ASP A 184 26.88 9.79 -15.40
CA ASP A 184 26.44 10.84 -14.48
C ASP A 184 25.13 10.47 -13.79
N PHE A 185 24.16 9.92 -14.54
CA PHE A 185 22.91 9.43 -13.98
C PHE A 185 23.13 8.32 -12.95
N SER A 186 24.08 7.40 -13.20
CA SER A 186 24.33 6.27 -12.29
C SER A 186 24.92 6.67 -10.93
N LYS A 187 25.50 7.88 -10.84
CA LYS A 187 26.11 8.41 -9.62
C LYS A 187 25.15 9.28 -8.80
N ALA A 188 24.02 9.69 -9.39
CA ALA A 188 23.05 10.55 -8.75
C ALA A 188 22.08 9.74 -7.87
N ASP A 189 21.81 10.27 -6.67
CA ASP A 189 20.74 9.76 -5.82
C ASP A 189 19.37 10.31 -6.24
N LEU A 190 18.31 9.81 -5.60
CA LEU A 190 16.94 10.22 -5.91
C LEU A 190 16.73 11.74 -5.80
N ASN A 191 17.24 12.36 -4.73
CA ASN A 191 17.12 13.80 -4.49
C ASN A 191 17.83 14.63 -5.57
N THR A 192 19.01 14.20 -5.99
CA THR A 192 19.78 14.86 -7.06
C THR A 192 19.06 14.73 -8.40
N LEU A 193 18.42 13.57 -8.66
CA LEU A 193 17.70 13.31 -9.90
C LEU A 193 16.41 14.13 -9.99
N TYR A 194 15.55 14.08 -8.97
CA TYR A 194 14.18 14.58 -9.03
C TYR A 194 13.93 15.85 -8.21
N GLY A 195 14.87 16.26 -7.36
CA GLY A 195 14.77 17.40 -6.46
C GLY A 195 14.20 17.01 -5.09
N GLU A 196 14.90 17.40 -4.03
CA GLU A 196 14.51 17.11 -2.64
C GLU A 196 13.12 17.66 -2.29
N GLU A 197 12.83 18.91 -2.65
CA GLU A 197 11.51 19.53 -2.40
C GLU A 197 10.37 18.82 -3.15
N ASN A 198 10.66 18.32 -4.36
CA ASN A 198 9.68 17.59 -5.17
C ASN A 198 9.36 16.23 -4.55
N LEU A 199 10.39 15.50 -4.07
CA LEU A 199 10.18 14.21 -3.42
C LEU A 199 9.54 14.36 -2.04
N ALA A 200 9.87 15.42 -1.30
CA ALA A 200 9.29 15.69 0.02
C ALA A 200 7.80 16.00 -0.02
N ARG A 201 7.28 16.55 -1.12
CA ARG A 201 5.84 16.82 -1.31
C ARG A 201 5.08 15.65 -1.94
N ALA A 202 5.78 14.69 -2.54
CA ALA A 202 5.16 13.60 -3.26
C ALA A 202 4.41 12.64 -2.33
N LEU A 203 3.36 12.00 -2.86
CA LEU A 203 2.81 10.82 -2.20
C LEU A 203 3.91 9.75 -2.15
N HIS A 204 4.20 9.26 -0.95
CA HIS A 204 5.33 8.38 -0.71
C HIS A 204 4.92 7.14 0.08
N TYR A 205 5.35 5.96 -0.37
CA TYR A 205 5.30 4.71 0.38
C TYR A 205 6.63 3.96 0.36
N SER A 206 6.90 3.23 1.45
CA SER A 206 8.08 2.39 1.67
C SER A 206 7.66 0.99 2.10
N ALA A 207 8.20 -0.07 1.49
CA ALA A 207 7.84 -1.48 1.76
C ALA A 207 8.98 -2.47 1.50
#